data_AF-A0A2A2I942-F1
#
_entry.id   AF-A0A2A2I942-F1
#
_cell.length_a   1.000
_cell.length_b   1.000
_cell.length_c   1.000
_cell.angle_alpha   90.00
_cell.angle_beta   90.00
_cell.angle_gamma   90.00
#
_symmetry.space_group_name_H-M   'P 1'
#
loop_
_entity.id
_entity.type
_entity.pdbx_description
1 polymer ?
#
loop_
_entity_poly.entity_id
_entity_poly.type
_entity_poly.pdbx_seq_one_letter_code
_entity_poly.pdbx_strand_id
1 'polypeptide(L)'
;MPILIKEDSSKSTYTGHDQLSKELINTFFKEFLEAFFPDVHDNLDFHSIKPLSEEVYTNVLKGKNRRLDIVIETTLKGTDVIVIVHVEPQSYKQDNFHERMYHYFSMLYNKYQKPIVPIAVFTYDENWEKNQYTMAFPFFHVLTFNYMTLHLKKKNWRDYIRSDNPAAAALMSKMGYKKEERVQVKKEFLLMITRMQLDPAKQRLIYGYFETYLKLTKEEEEQFMAEVEKLPEAGKIMEIPISYEEKGKEIGEAIGVKKVAIEMLKKGSSIDFIAEVTHMDIEEIKELKEQL
;
A
#
# COMPACT_ATOMS: atom_id res chain seq x y z
N MET A 1 29.50 12.57 -17.17
CA MET A 1 28.12 12.34 -17.63
C MET A 1 27.24 12.17 -16.41
N PRO A 2 26.02 12.76 -16.32
CA PRO A 2 25.15 12.50 -15.19
C PRO A 2 24.70 11.04 -15.25
N ILE A 3 25.10 10.28 -14.24
CA ILE A 3 24.58 8.94 -13.98
C ILE A 3 23.17 9.16 -13.41
N LEU A 4 22.18 9.31 -14.29
CA LEU A 4 20.78 9.18 -13.90
C LEU A 4 20.63 7.83 -13.20
N ILE A 5 20.41 7.88 -11.89
CA ILE A 5 20.28 6.70 -11.05
C ILE A 5 19.21 5.79 -11.60
N LYS A 6 19.59 4.52 -11.71
CA LYS A 6 18.80 3.42 -12.25
C LYS A 6 17.91 2.86 -11.14
N GLU A 7 16.62 2.72 -11.40
CA GLU A 7 15.80 1.74 -10.67
C GLU A 7 16.17 0.36 -11.18
N ASP A 8 16.59 -0.51 -10.26
CA ASP A 8 17.05 -1.84 -10.61
C ASP A 8 15.83 -2.74 -10.86
N SER A 9 15.49 -2.88 -12.14
CA SER A 9 14.33 -3.62 -12.65
C SER A 9 14.47 -5.16 -12.54
N SER A 10 15.29 -5.68 -11.63
CA SER A 10 15.71 -7.09 -11.58
C SER A 10 15.04 -7.92 -10.47
N LYS A 11 14.04 -7.39 -9.76
CA LYS A 11 13.28 -8.13 -8.74
C LYS A 11 11.79 -7.94 -8.97
N SER A 12 11.10 -8.98 -9.42
CA SER A 12 9.67 -8.96 -9.83
C SER A 12 8.68 -8.65 -8.69
N THR A 13 9.14 -8.50 -7.45
CA THR A 13 8.34 -8.02 -6.30
C THR A 13 8.26 -6.50 -6.21
N TYR A 14 9.11 -5.76 -6.95
CA TYR A 14 9.17 -4.28 -6.92
C TYR A 14 7.85 -3.64 -7.41
N THR A 15 7.17 -4.25 -8.38
CA THR A 15 6.06 -3.59 -9.08
C THR A 15 4.70 -3.72 -8.36
N GLY A 16 4.54 -4.68 -7.45
CA GLY A 16 3.25 -4.93 -6.81
C GLY A 16 2.92 -3.95 -5.68
N HIS A 17 3.89 -3.68 -4.80
CA HIS A 17 3.68 -2.84 -3.62
C HIS A 17 3.46 -1.37 -3.98
N ASP A 18 4.31 -0.83 -4.84
CA ASP A 18 4.21 0.57 -5.26
C ASP A 18 2.94 0.79 -6.10
N GLN A 19 2.54 -0.19 -6.92
CA GLN A 19 1.28 -0.15 -7.67
C GLN A 19 0.05 -0.13 -6.74
N LEU A 20 0.04 -0.93 -5.67
CA LEU A 20 -1.04 -0.92 -4.67
C LEU A 20 -1.12 0.42 -3.94
N SER A 21 0.02 0.98 -3.51
CA SER A 21 0.05 2.31 -2.88
C SER A 21 -0.41 3.39 -3.84
N LYS A 22 -0.02 3.30 -5.11
CA LYS A 22 -0.43 4.21 -6.16
C LYS A 22 -1.92 4.17 -6.43
N GLU A 23 -2.51 2.98 -6.57
CA GLU A 23 -3.95 2.81 -6.77
C GLU A 23 -4.74 3.35 -5.59
N LEU A 24 -4.30 3.05 -4.36
CA LEU A 24 -4.91 3.55 -3.14
C LEU A 24 -4.87 5.08 -3.07
N ILE A 25 -3.70 5.69 -3.23
CA ILE A 25 -3.55 7.15 -3.10
C ILE A 25 -4.27 7.87 -4.25
N ASN A 26 -4.27 7.34 -5.48
CA ASN A 26 -5.04 7.92 -6.57
C ASN A 26 -6.56 7.90 -6.27
N THR A 27 -7.06 6.78 -5.75
CA THR A 27 -8.49 6.60 -5.46
C THR A 27 -8.97 7.48 -4.31
N PHE A 28 -8.13 7.63 -3.28
CA PHE A 28 -8.44 8.38 -2.05
C PHE A 28 -7.55 9.61 -1.91
N PHE A 29 -7.27 10.31 -3.01
CA PHE A 29 -6.26 11.38 -3.03
C PHE A 29 -6.60 12.53 -2.06
N LYS A 30 -7.87 12.93 -2.03
CA LYS A 30 -8.34 13.98 -1.12
C LYS A 30 -8.20 13.54 0.34
N GLU A 31 -8.68 12.35 0.66
CA GLU A 31 -8.64 11.77 2.00
C GLU A 31 -7.19 11.50 2.46
N PHE A 32 -6.30 11.15 1.53
CA PHE A 32 -4.87 11.01 1.79
C PHE A 32 -4.25 12.35 2.20
N LEU A 33 -4.50 13.43 1.46
CA LEU A 33 -3.99 14.75 1.84
C LEU A 33 -4.61 15.22 3.16
N GLU A 34 -5.91 15.00 3.37
CA GLU A 34 -6.60 15.33 4.62
C GLU A 34 -5.94 14.67 5.84
N ALA A 35 -5.60 13.37 5.74
CA ALA A 35 -5.03 12.63 6.84
C ALA A 35 -3.55 12.92 7.12
N PHE A 36 -2.75 13.20 6.08
CA PHE A 36 -1.29 13.23 6.20
C PHE A 36 -0.64 14.57 5.88
N PHE A 37 -1.33 15.46 5.16
CA PHE A 37 -0.87 16.77 4.75
C PHE A 37 -2.00 17.81 4.87
N PRO A 38 -2.55 18.03 6.07
CA PRO A 38 -3.72 18.88 6.28
C PRO A 38 -3.52 20.30 5.76
N ASP A 39 -2.32 20.88 5.95
CA ASP A 39 -2.00 22.21 5.41
C ASP A 39 -2.09 22.26 3.88
N VAL A 40 -1.71 21.18 3.19
CA VAL A 40 -1.86 21.09 1.73
C VAL A 40 -3.34 20.93 1.39
N HIS A 41 -4.04 20.01 2.05
CA HIS A 41 -5.47 19.78 1.84
C HIS A 41 -6.30 21.07 2.00
N ASP A 42 -6.06 21.84 3.05
CA ASP A 42 -6.86 23.02 3.38
C ASP A 42 -6.68 24.17 2.37
N ASN A 43 -5.56 24.17 1.65
CA ASN A 43 -5.21 25.18 0.64
C ASN A 43 -5.48 24.74 -0.80
N LEU A 44 -5.92 23.50 -1.05
CA LEU A 44 -6.30 23.02 -2.39
C LEU A 44 -7.82 23.03 -2.57
N ASP A 45 -8.24 23.31 -3.79
CA ASP A 45 -9.60 23.00 -4.24
C ASP A 45 -9.65 21.53 -4.70
N PHE A 46 -10.76 20.85 -4.45
CA PHE A 46 -10.97 19.46 -4.87
C PHE A 46 -12.20 19.31 -5.79
N HIS A 47 -12.86 20.42 -6.19
CA HIS A 47 -13.97 20.36 -7.15
C HIS A 47 -13.49 20.00 -8.57
N SER A 48 -12.26 20.37 -8.92
CA SER A 48 -11.65 20.07 -10.22
C SER A 48 -10.30 19.39 -10.04
N ILE A 49 -10.32 18.07 -9.88
CA ILE A 49 -9.12 17.23 -9.84
C ILE A 49 -8.91 16.60 -11.22
N LYS A 50 -7.73 16.81 -11.81
CA LYS A 50 -7.37 16.22 -13.09
C LYS A 50 -6.09 15.40 -12.96
N PRO A 51 -6.17 14.06 -12.99
CA PRO A 51 -5.00 13.22 -13.16
C PRO A 51 -4.28 13.57 -14.46
N LEU A 52 -2.99 13.88 -14.38
CA LEU A 52 -2.15 14.13 -15.55
C LEU A 52 -1.53 12.81 -16.01
N SER A 53 -1.50 12.58 -17.33
CA SER A 53 -0.92 11.35 -17.88
C SER A 53 0.54 11.17 -17.44
N GLU A 54 0.82 9.98 -16.92
CA GLU A 54 2.11 9.50 -16.42
C GLU A 54 3.16 9.32 -17.51
N GLU A 55 2.80 9.51 -18.78
CA GLU A 55 3.71 9.49 -19.92
C GLU A 55 4.57 10.76 -19.91
N VAL A 56 5.47 10.83 -18.92
CA VAL A 56 6.52 11.83 -18.83
C VAL A 56 7.76 11.28 -19.53
N TYR A 57 7.58 11.05 -20.84
CA TYR A 57 8.59 10.85 -21.87
C TYR A 57 9.60 9.68 -21.74
N THR A 58 9.66 8.89 -22.83
CA THR A 58 10.83 8.13 -23.27
C THR A 58 12.07 9.01 -23.27
N ASN A 59 13.06 8.68 -22.45
CA ASN A 59 14.36 9.33 -22.55
C ASN A 59 15.07 8.77 -23.81
N VAL A 60 14.96 9.48 -24.93
CA VAL A 60 15.56 9.12 -26.25
C VAL A 60 17.07 8.87 -26.15
N LEU A 61 17.74 9.43 -25.13
CA LEU A 61 19.17 9.29 -24.91
C LEU A 61 19.58 8.01 -24.16
N LYS A 62 18.66 7.26 -23.54
CA LYS A 62 18.98 6.03 -22.78
C LYS A 62 17.93 4.89 -22.89
N GLY A 63 16.87 5.06 -23.68
CA GLY A 63 15.96 3.96 -24.04
C GLY A 63 15.16 3.33 -22.91
N LYS A 64 14.91 4.05 -21.79
CA LYS A 64 14.07 3.55 -20.69
C LYS A 64 12.89 4.46 -20.41
N ASN A 65 11.69 3.84 -20.39
CA ASN A 65 10.44 4.46 -19.95
C ASN A 65 10.51 4.69 -18.44
N ARG A 66 10.16 5.90 -18.01
CA ARG A 66 9.93 6.23 -16.60
C ARG A 66 8.50 6.72 -16.48
N ARG A 67 7.72 6.08 -15.61
CA ARG A 67 6.37 6.51 -15.28
C ARG A 67 6.45 7.23 -13.94
N LEU A 68 5.89 8.43 -13.88
CA LEU A 68 5.66 9.08 -12.60
C LEU A 68 4.48 8.39 -11.92
N ASP A 69 4.53 8.27 -10.60
CA ASP A 69 3.53 7.47 -9.91
C ASP A 69 2.19 8.17 -9.82
N ILE A 70 2.14 9.37 -9.24
CA ILE A 70 0.90 10.12 -9.10
C ILE A 70 1.16 11.58 -9.43
N VAL A 71 0.46 12.09 -10.44
CA VAL A 71 0.53 13.49 -10.84
C VAL A 71 -0.87 14.02 -11.01
N ILE A 72 -1.29 14.89 -10.11
CA ILE A 72 -2.66 15.41 -10.07
C ILE A 72 -2.61 16.93 -10.20
N GLU A 73 -3.34 17.46 -11.16
CA GLU A 73 -3.56 18.89 -11.33
C GLU A 73 -4.83 19.32 -10.59
N THR A 74 -4.72 20.40 -9.84
CA THR A 74 -5.85 21.07 -9.18
C THR A 74 -5.57 22.57 -9.04
N THR A 75 -6.40 23.33 -8.32
CA THR A 75 -6.23 24.77 -8.05
C THR A 75 -5.97 25.07 -6.58
N LEU A 76 -5.29 26.17 -6.30
CA LEU A 76 -5.25 26.75 -4.94
C LEU A 76 -6.62 27.32 -4.60
N LYS A 77 -7.10 26.97 -3.41
CA LYS A 77 -8.42 27.36 -2.91
C LYS A 77 -8.58 28.88 -2.91
N GLY A 78 -9.68 29.36 -3.49
CA GLY A 78 -9.98 30.79 -3.57
C GLY A 78 -9.16 31.56 -4.60
N THR A 79 -8.45 30.88 -5.50
CA THR A 79 -7.66 31.49 -6.59
C THR A 79 -7.80 30.69 -7.88
N ASP A 80 -7.37 31.28 -9.00
CA ASP A 80 -7.26 30.58 -10.29
C ASP A 80 -5.87 29.94 -10.51
N VAL A 81 -5.02 29.90 -9.48
CA VAL A 81 -3.66 29.36 -9.60
C VAL A 81 -3.72 27.84 -9.66
N ILE A 82 -3.33 27.28 -10.81
CA ILE A 82 -3.23 25.83 -11.01
C ILE A 82 -1.95 25.29 -10.37
N VAL A 83 -2.06 24.21 -9.62
CA VAL A 83 -0.97 23.51 -8.94
C VAL A 83 -0.97 22.04 -9.33
N ILE A 84 0.22 21.47 -9.43
CA ILE A 84 0.42 20.02 -9.58
C ILE A 84 0.83 19.44 -8.23
N VAL A 85 0.15 18.41 -7.78
CA VAL A 85 0.61 17.58 -6.67
C VAL A 85 1.25 16.32 -7.25
N HIS A 86 2.51 16.12 -6.94
CA HIS A 86 3.28 14.96 -7.33
C HIS A 86 3.52 14.08 -6.11
N VAL A 87 3.02 12.85 -6.12
CA VAL A 87 3.22 11.88 -5.04
C VAL A 87 4.01 10.70 -5.57
N GLU A 88 5.11 10.38 -4.89
CA GLU A 88 5.99 9.26 -5.19
C GLU A 88 5.98 8.27 -4.00
N PRO A 89 5.21 7.18 -4.08
CA PRO A 89 5.34 6.05 -3.18
C PRO A 89 6.69 5.34 -3.34
N GLN A 90 7.25 4.86 -2.23
CA GLN A 90 8.51 4.15 -2.24
C GLN A 90 8.48 3.05 -1.16
N SER A 91 8.49 1.79 -1.60
CA SER A 91 8.43 0.62 -0.72
C SER A 91 9.77 0.05 -0.26
N TYR A 92 10.90 0.58 -0.74
CA TYR A 92 12.24 0.13 -0.37
C TYR A 92 13.24 1.29 -0.29
N LYS A 93 14.33 1.12 0.46
CA LYS A 93 15.39 2.13 0.55
C LYS A 93 16.10 2.30 -0.79
N GLN A 94 16.33 3.55 -1.20
CA GLN A 94 17.16 3.89 -2.34
C GLN A 94 17.99 5.13 -2.03
N ASP A 95 19.32 4.96 -1.98
CA ASP A 95 20.26 6.02 -1.56
C ASP A 95 20.09 7.35 -2.32
N ASN A 96 19.70 7.24 -3.59
CA ASN A 96 19.63 8.33 -4.54
C ASN A 96 18.18 8.78 -4.82
N PHE A 97 17.24 8.44 -3.93
CA PHE A 97 15.83 8.82 -4.05
C PHE A 97 15.61 10.34 -4.11
N HIS A 98 16.33 11.10 -3.28
CA HIS A 98 16.25 12.57 -3.24
C HIS A 98 16.63 13.24 -4.58
N GLU A 99 17.65 12.72 -5.27
CA GLU A 99 18.01 13.17 -6.61
C GLU A 99 16.94 12.76 -7.65
N ARG A 100 16.34 11.58 -7.50
CA ARG A 100 15.21 11.14 -8.34
C ARG A 100 14.01 12.08 -8.22
N MET A 101 13.65 12.48 -7.00
CA MET A 101 12.58 13.46 -6.75
C MET A 101 12.87 14.81 -7.43
N TYR A 102 14.12 15.29 -7.40
CA TYR A 102 14.50 16.51 -8.11
C TYR A 102 14.38 16.37 -9.63
N HIS A 103 14.78 15.22 -10.20
CA HIS A 103 14.60 14.96 -11.63
C HIS A 103 13.13 14.95 -12.03
N TYR A 104 12.26 14.31 -11.24
CA TYR A 104 10.82 14.25 -11.50
C TYR A 104 10.18 15.63 -11.45
N PHE A 105 10.50 16.40 -10.41
CA PHE A 105 10.11 17.81 -10.31
C PHE A 105 10.55 18.61 -11.54
N SER A 106 11.83 18.49 -11.94
CA SER A 106 12.37 19.25 -13.07
C SER A 106 11.68 18.90 -14.39
N MET A 107 11.39 17.62 -14.62
CA MET A 107 10.68 17.15 -15.81
C MET A 107 9.23 17.65 -15.85
N LEU A 108 8.52 17.56 -14.72
CA LEU A 108 7.15 18.06 -14.60
C LEU A 108 7.09 19.57 -14.80
N TYR A 109 7.99 20.31 -14.15
CA TYR A 109 8.03 21.77 -14.24
C TYR A 109 8.35 22.23 -15.66
N ASN A 110 9.29 21.56 -16.34
CA ASN A 110 9.60 21.86 -17.74
C ASN A 110 8.42 21.57 -18.69
N LYS A 111 7.63 20.53 -18.42
CA LYS A 111 6.48 20.15 -19.25
C LYS A 111 5.28 21.07 -19.05
N TYR A 112 4.95 21.38 -17.79
CA TYR A 112 3.68 22.04 -17.45
C TYR A 112 3.83 23.50 -17.04
N GLN A 113 5.02 23.93 -16.61
CA GLN A 113 5.31 25.30 -16.14
C GLN A 113 4.33 25.79 -15.05
N LYS A 114 3.92 24.88 -14.17
CA LYS A 114 3.01 25.14 -13.04
C LYS A 114 3.74 24.90 -11.71
N PRO A 115 3.37 25.60 -10.63
CA PRO A 115 3.82 25.26 -9.27
C PRO A 115 3.55 23.78 -8.94
N ILE A 116 4.48 23.15 -8.23
CA ILE A 116 4.40 21.72 -7.89
C ILE A 116 4.59 21.53 -6.39
N VAL A 117 3.74 20.70 -5.78
CA VAL A 117 3.90 20.16 -4.42
C VAL A 117 4.47 18.74 -4.53
N PRO A 118 5.79 18.55 -4.34
CA PRO A 118 6.40 17.22 -4.36
C PRO A 118 6.26 16.54 -2.99
N ILE A 119 5.70 15.34 -2.98
CA ILE A 119 5.49 14.49 -1.80
C ILE A 119 6.14 13.12 -2.05
N ALA A 120 6.89 12.63 -1.07
CA ALA A 120 7.39 11.26 -1.03
C ALA A 120 6.67 10.47 0.08
N VAL A 121 6.24 9.24 -0.23
CA VAL A 121 5.56 8.35 0.73
C VAL A 121 6.40 7.10 0.94
N PHE A 122 6.98 6.97 2.12
CA PHE A 122 7.84 5.85 2.48
C PHE A 122 7.07 4.81 3.28
N THR A 123 7.10 3.56 2.80
CA THR A 123 6.38 2.43 3.42
C THR A 123 7.30 1.34 4.01
N TYR A 124 8.62 1.49 3.90
CA TYR A 124 9.62 0.59 4.51
C TYR A 124 9.97 1.01 5.94
N ASP A 125 10.61 0.09 6.68
CA ASP A 125 10.85 0.19 8.11
C ASP A 125 12.03 1.10 8.51
N GLU A 126 12.72 1.75 7.56
CA GLU A 126 13.84 2.62 7.92
C GLU A 126 13.37 4.00 8.42
N ASN A 127 14.13 4.51 9.39
CA ASN A 127 13.78 5.72 10.15
C ASN A 127 14.42 7.00 9.62
N TRP A 128 15.21 6.94 8.55
CA TRP A 128 15.95 8.08 8.04
C TRP A 128 15.89 8.16 6.53
N GLU A 129 15.26 9.21 6.01
CA GLU A 129 15.44 9.62 4.62
C GLU A 129 15.62 11.12 4.55
N LYS A 130 16.40 11.54 3.55
CA LYS A 130 16.53 12.96 3.22
C LYS A 130 15.18 13.46 2.68
N ASN A 131 14.91 14.73 2.90
CA ASN A 131 13.78 15.47 2.31
C ASN A 131 14.26 16.57 1.35
N GLN A 132 15.56 16.55 1.00
CA GLN A 132 16.17 17.54 0.14
C GLN A 132 17.24 16.96 -0.78
N TYR A 133 17.40 17.58 -1.94
CA TYR A 133 18.53 17.40 -2.84
C TYR A 133 19.28 18.72 -2.98
N THR A 134 20.59 18.69 -2.76
CA THR A 134 21.45 19.87 -2.85
C THR A 134 22.43 19.70 -4.00
N MET A 135 22.46 20.68 -4.91
CA MET A 135 23.49 20.82 -5.93
C MET A 135 24.41 21.96 -5.52
N ALA A 136 25.63 21.62 -5.12
CA ALA A 136 26.62 22.59 -4.67
C ALA A 136 28.04 22.18 -5.08
N PHE A 137 28.88 23.18 -5.25
CA PHE A 137 30.32 23.10 -5.49
C PHE A 137 31.05 23.77 -4.32
N PRO A 138 32.37 23.51 -4.12
CA PRO A 138 33.13 24.14 -3.04
C PRO A 138 33.07 25.68 -3.01
N PHE A 139 32.76 26.30 -4.15
CA PHE A 139 32.74 27.75 -4.34
C PHE A 139 31.34 28.32 -4.64
N PHE A 140 30.30 27.48 -4.78
CA PHE A 140 28.98 27.95 -5.20
C PHE A 140 27.84 26.99 -4.85
N HIS A 141 26.77 27.52 -4.27
CA HIS A 141 25.53 26.79 -4.03
C HIS A 141 24.58 27.02 -5.20
N VAL A 142 24.26 25.97 -5.96
CA VAL A 142 23.37 26.11 -7.13
C VAL A 142 21.92 26.09 -6.69
N LEU A 143 21.51 25.06 -5.95
CA LEU A 143 20.14 24.92 -5.46
C LEU A 143 20.04 23.95 -4.30
N THR A 144 19.02 24.14 -3.49
CA THR A 144 18.45 23.12 -2.61
C THR A 144 16.99 22.91 -2.99
N PHE A 145 16.69 21.73 -3.48
CA PHE A 145 15.33 21.28 -3.76
C PHE A 145 14.78 20.56 -2.52
N ASN A 146 13.58 20.94 -2.09
CA ASN A 146 12.89 20.34 -0.93
C ASN A 146 11.61 19.65 -1.38
N TYR A 147 11.25 18.59 -0.67
CA TYR A 147 9.98 17.90 -0.84
C TYR A 147 9.41 17.46 0.51
N MET A 148 8.09 17.27 0.55
CA MET A 148 7.41 16.80 1.74
C MET A 148 7.58 15.28 1.86
N THR A 149 7.63 14.76 3.08
CA THR A 149 7.80 13.33 3.33
C THR A 149 6.73 12.79 4.26
N LEU A 150 6.19 11.62 3.94
CA LEU A 150 5.36 10.81 4.82
C LEU A 150 6.08 9.49 5.08
N HIS A 151 6.55 9.30 6.31
CA HIS A 151 7.05 8.01 6.78
C HIS A 151 5.93 7.31 7.54
N LEU A 152 5.26 6.33 6.92
CA LEU A 152 4.13 5.65 7.56
C LEU A 152 4.54 5.00 8.88
N LYS A 153 5.73 4.38 8.92
CA LYS A 153 6.25 3.75 10.14
C LYS A 153 6.39 4.70 11.34
N LYS A 154 6.56 6.00 11.08
CA LYS A 154 6.66 7.05 12.13
C LYS A 154 5.29 7.55 12.61
N LYS A 155 4.21 7.17 11.94
CA LYS A 155 2.85 7.52 12.34
C LYS A 155 2.32 6.47 13.29
N ASN A 156 1.79 6.88 14.44
CA ASN A 156 1.14 5.96 15.36
C ASN A 156 -0.28 5.69 14.84
N TRP A 157 -0.57 4.42 14.56
CA TRP A 157 -1.86 4.00 14.03
C TRP A 157 -3.05 4.46 14.90
N ARG A 158 -2.85 4.58 16.23
CA ARG A 158 -3.89 5.04 17.17
C ARG A 158 -4.36 6.46 16.93
N ASP A 159 -3.52 7.30 16.33
CA ASP A 159 -3.88 8.68 16.02
C ASP A 159 -4.96 8.74 14.92
N TYR A 160 -5.17 7.63 14.19
CA TYR A 160 -6.04 7.56 13.02
C TYR A 160 -7.31 6.72 13.22
N ILE A 161 -7.41 5.90 14.27
CA ILE A 161 -8.53 4.95 14.46
C ILE A 161 -9.90 5.60 14.59
N ARG A 162 -9.94 6.88 15.00
CA ARG A 162 -11.17 7.67 15.14
C ARG A 162 -11.47 8.53 13.92
N SER A 163 -10.55 8.57 12.94
CA SER A 163 -10.85 9.19 11.65
C SER A 163 -11.81 8.28 10.88
N ASP A 164 -12.82 8.86 10.24
CA ASP A 164 -13.61 8.17 9.24
C ASP A 164 -12.96 8.42 7.86
N ASN A 165 -11.66 8.11 7.77
CA ASN A 165 -10.83 8.38 6.60
C ASN A 165 -10.34 7.07 5.95
N PRO A 166 -10.74 6.77 4.69
CA PRO A 166 -10.43 5.52 4.01
C PRO A 166 -8.94 5.33 3.71
N ALA A 167 -8.22 6.40 3.36
CA ALA A 167 -6.79 6.32 3.10
C ALA A 167 -6.01 5.97 4.39
N ALA A 168 -6.36 6.61 5.50
CA ALA A 168 -5.78 6.31 6.80
C ALA A 168 -6.09 4.87 7.25
N ALA A 169 -7.33 4.40 7.03
CA ALA A 169 -7.73 3.03 7.35
C ALA A 169 -6.86 1.99 6.65
N ALA A 170 -6.65 2.11 5.33
CA ALA A 170 -5.78 1.21 4.58
C ALA A 170 -4.32 1.31 5.03
N LEU A 171 -3.80 2.53 5.15
CA LEU A 171 -2.39 2.79 5.44
C LEU A 171 -1.97 2.43 6.88
N MET A 172 -2.91 2.26 7.81
CA MET A 172 -2.63 1.78 9.18
C MET A 172 -1.84 0.47 9.20
N SER A 173 -2.06 -0.42 8.23
CA SER A 173 -1.31 -1.67 8.07
C SER A 173 0.21 -1.47 7.97
N LYS A 174 0.67 -0.29 7.53
CA LYS A 174 2.07 0.12 7.38
C LYS A 174 2.52 1.20 8.38
N MET A 175 1.65 1.57 9.32
CA MET A 175 1.97 2.51 10.38
C MET A 175 2.79 1.85 11.50
N GLY A 176 3.28 2.65 12.44
CA GLY A 176 4.01 2.17 13.61
C GLY A 176 3.07 1.58 14.66
N TYR A 177 3.07 0.25 14.79
CA TYR A 177 2.45 -0.52 15.88
C TYR A 177 3.42 -1.60 16.40
N LYS A 178 3.20 -2.06 17.63
CA LYS A 178 3.93 -3.20 18.21
C LYS A 178 3.38 -4.52 17.70
N LYS A 179 4.17 -5.59 17.76
CA LYS A 179 3.73 -6.92 17.29
C LYS A 179 2.49 -7.40 18.05
N GLU A 180 2.41 -7.12 19.34
CA GLU A 180 1.29 -7.52 20.19
C GLU A 180 0.00 -6.74 19.88
N GLU A 181 0.09 -5.65 19.11
CA GLU A 181 -1.04 -4.80 18.76
C GLU A 181 -1.70 -5.20 17.44
N ARG A 182 -1.13 -6.14 16.69
CA ARG A 182 -1.57 -6.53 15.34
C ARG A 182 -3.06 -6.90 15.27
N VAL A 183 -3.54 -7.69 16.23
CA VAL A 183 -4.96 -8.06 16.39
C VAL A 183 -5.82 -6.82 16.58
N GLN A 184 -5.39 -5.89 17.44
CA GLN A 184 -6.12 -4.64 17.68
C GLN A 184 -6.13 -3.75 16.43
N VAL A 185 -5.04 -3.67 15.68
CA VAL A 185 -4.96 -2.88 14.43
C VAL A 185 -5.98 -3.40 13.41
N LYS A 186 -6.05 -4.74 13.19
CA LYS A 186 -7.05 -5.35 12.29
C LYS A 186 -8.48 -5.13 12.79
N LYS A 187 -8.72 -5.22 14.09
CA LYS A 187 -10.03 -4.95 14.69
C LYS A 187 -10.49 -3.50 14.49
N GLU A 188 -9.64 -2.52 14.80
CA GLU A 188 -9.97 -1.10 14.61
C GLU A 188 -10.14 -0.76 13.12
N PHE A 189 -9.36 -1.37 12.25
CA PHE A 189 -9.53 -1.26 10.80
C PHE A 189 -10.94 -1.69 10.34
N LEU A 190 -11.41 -2.85 10.79
CA LEU A 190 -12.75 -3.32 10.43
C LEU A 190 -13.85 -2.44 11.05
N LEU A 191 -13.65 -1.97 12.28
CA LEU A 191 -14.55 -0.98 12.89
C LEU A 191 -14.62 0.30 12.05
N MET A 192 -13.50 0.82 11.54
CA MET A 192 -13.50 1.97 10.62
C MET A 192 -14.32 1.69 9.36
N ILE A 193 -14.15 0.52 8.74
CA ILE A 193 -14.95 0.12 7.56
C ILE A 193 -16.45 0.15 7.87
N THR A 194 -16.87 -0.42 9.01
CA THR A 194 -18.30 -0.46 9.38
C THR A 194 -18.90 0.92 9.62
N ARG A 195 -18.10 1.92 10.02
CA ARG A 195 -18.55 3.31 10.22
C ARG A 195 -18.67 4.08 8.91
N MET A 196 -17.69 3.92 8.01
CA MET A 196 -17.61 4.70 6.77
C MET A 196 -18.65 4.30 5.71
N GLN A 197 -19.20 3.08 5.75
CA GLN A 197 -20.20 2.58 4.79
C GLN A 197 -19.82 2.87 3.32
N LEU A 198 -18.58 2.51 2.97
CA LEU A 198 -18.03 2.76 1.64
C LEU A 198 -18.73 1.91 0.58
N ASP A 199 -18.65 2.36 -0.67
CA ASP A 199 -19.09 1.51 -1.78
C ASP A 199 -18.24 0.22 -1.87
N PRO A 200 -18.80 -0.88 -2.40
CA PRO A 200 -18.12 -2.17 -2.41
C PRO A 200 -16.77 -2.19 -3.11
N ALA A 201 -16.56 -1.34 -4.13
CA ALA A 201 -15.29 -1.30 -4.85
C ALA A 201 -14.20 -0.61 -4.02
N LYS A 202 -14.50 0.54 -3.42
CA LYS A 202 -13.60 1.24 -2.50
C LYS A 202 -13.28 0.41 -1.26
N GLN A 203 -14.29 -0.26 -0.70
CA GLN A 203 -14.08 -1.15 0.44
C GLN A 203 -13.13 -2.30 0.09
N ARG A 204 -13.30 -2.92 -1.09
CA ARG A 204 -12.38 -3.96 -1.61
C ARG A 204 -10.95 -3.46 -1.75
N LEU A 205 -10.76 -2.26 -2.28
CA LEU A 205 -9.42 -1.68 -2.45
C LEU A 205 -8.71 -1.47 -1.11
N ILE A 206 -9.38 -0.86 -0.13
CA ILE A 206 -8.81 -0.58 1.19
C ILE A 206 -8.50 -1.90 1.92
N TYR A 207 -9.44 -2.84 1.90
CA TYR A 207 -9.27 -4.15 2.53
C TYR A 207 -8.12 -4.94 1.90
N GLY A 208 -8.08 -5.03 0.56
CA GLY A 208 -7.01 -5.71 -0.16
C GLY A 208 -5.64 -5.09 0.12
N TYR A 209 -5.56 -3.75 0.21
CA TYR A 209 -4.34 -3.09 0.63
C TYR A 209 -3.94 -3.48 2.07
N PHE A 210 -4.87 -3.41 3.01
CA PHE A 210 -4.61 -3.68 4.42
C PHE A 210 -4.13 -5.12 4.65
N GLU A 211 -4.84 -6.12 4.12
CA GLU A 211 -4.49 -7.55 4.23
C GLU A 211 -3.19 -7.91 3.49
N THR A 212 -2.80 -7.14 2.47
CA THR A 212 -1.49 -7.35 1.83
C THR A 212 -0.33 -7.16 2.80
N TYR A 213 -0.47 -6.22 3.75
CA TYR A 213 0.60 -5.82 4.66
C TYR A 213 0.44 -6.31 6.10
N LEU A 214 -0.80 -6.55 6.56
CA LEU A 214 -1.09 -7.07 7.89
C LEU A 214 -1.92 -8.35 7.78
N LYS A 215 -1.22 -9.48 7.63
CA LYS A 215 -1.81 -10.84 7.73
C LYS A 215 -1.58 -11.38 9.12
N LEU A 216 -2.65 -11.70 9.83
CA LEU A 216 -2.56 -12.33 11.15
C LEU A 216 -2.14 -13.80 11.04
N THR A 217 -1.48 -14.33 12.08
CA THR A 217 -1.28 -15.79 12.21
C THR A 217 -2.59 -16.48 12.57
N LYS A 218 -2.63 -17.82 12.52
CA LYS A 218 -3.83 -18.59 12.92
C LYS A 218 -4.24 -18.27 14.36
N GLU A 219 -3.28 -18.19 15.28
CA GLU A 219 -3.53 -17.87 16.69
C GLU A 219 -4.03 -16.43 16.86
N GLU A 220 -3.45 -15.48 16.11
CA GLU A 220 -3.90 -14.09 16.09
C GLU A 220 -5.32 -13.96 15.49
N GLU A 221 -5.68 -14.75 14.47
CA GLU A 221 -7.02 -14.81 13.89
C GLU A 221 -8.05 -15.39 14.88
N GLU A 222 -7.71 -16.45 15.61
CA GLU A 222 -8.57 -17.00 16.66
C GLU A 222 -8.83 -15.99 17.78
N GLN A 223 -7.77 -15.31 18.23
CA GLN A 223 -7.89 -14.23 19.20
C GLN A 223 -8.77 -13.09 18.65
N PHE A 224 -8.53 -12.68 17.40
CA PHE A 224 -9.29 -11.65 16.72
C PHE A 224 -10.79 -11.99 16.68
N MET A 225 -11.15 -13.22 16.27
CA MET A 225 -12.54 -13.68 16.22
C MET A 225 -13.20 -13.66 17.61
N ALA A 226 -12.50 -14.16 18.64
CA ALA A 226 -13.00 -14.17 20.02
C ALA A 226 -13.19 -12.75 20.61
N GLU A 227 -12.41 -11.77 20.14
CA GLU A 227 -12.60 -10.36 20.50
C GLU A 227 -13.76 -9.72 19.74
N VAL A 228 -13.91 -10.00 18.43
CA VAL A 228 -14.99 -9.44 17.60
C VAL A 228 -16.37 -9.94 18.04
N GLU A 229 -16.51 -11.21 18.41
CA GLU A 229 -17.79 -11.77 18.88
C GLU A 229 -18.35 -11.06 20.12
N LYS A 230 -17.50 -10.40 20.91
CA LYS A 230 -17.89 -9.65 22.10
C LYS A 230 -18.30 -8.21 21.80
N LEU A 231 -18.11 -7.74 20.56
CA LEU A 231 -18.45 -6.38 20.16
C LEU A 231 -19.92 -6.24 19.78
N PRO A 232 -20.57 -5.11 20.08
CA PRO A 232 -21.89 -4.78 19.54
C PRO A 232 -21.94 -4.80 18.01
N GLU A 233 -20.83 -4.44 17.37
CA GLU A 233 -20.66 -4.39 15.92
C GLU A 233 -20.33 -5.74 15.26
N ALA A 234 -20.29 -6.85 16.03
CA ALA A 234 -19.91 -8.17 15.54
C ALA A 234 -20.65 -8.55 14.23
N GLY A 235 -21.98 -8.36 14.20
CA GLY A 235 -22.79 -8.65 13.02
C GLY A 235 -22.37 -7.86 11.78
N LYS A 236 -22.08 -6.56 11.94
CA LYS A 236 -21.62 -5.70 10.82
C LYS A 236 -20.24 -6.10 10.31
N ILE A 237 -19.33 -6.48 11.21
CA ILE A 237 -18.00 -6.97 10.84
C ILE A 237 -18.13 -8.31 10.10
N MET A 238 -19.02 -9.19 10.56
CA MET A 238 -19.32 -10.48 9.93
C MET A 238 -20.09 -10.36 8.60
N GLU A 239 -20.68 -9.21 8.28
CA GLU A 239 -21.32 -8.98 6.98
C GLU A 239 -20.36 -8.47 5.91
N ILE A 240 -19.11 -8.11 6.28
CA ILE A 240 -18.09 -7.63 5.33
C ILE A 240 -17.76 -8.78 4.36
N PRO A 241 -18.18 -8.73 3.08
CA PRO A 241 -18.10 -9.90 2.19
C PRO A 241 -16.67 -10.36 1.93
N ILE A 242 -15.72 -9.42 2.01
CA ILE A 242 -14.32 -9.63 1.68
C ILE A 242 -13.63 -10.54 2.71
N SER A 243 -14.03 -10.45 3.98
CA SER A 243 -13.61 -11.35 5.07
C SER A 243 -13.99 -12.82 4.78
N TYR A 244 -15.12 -13.05 4.11
CA TYR A 244 -15.64 -14.39 3.80
C TYR A 244 -15.21 -14.90 2.43
N GLU A 245 -15.01 -14.02 1.44
CA GLU A 245 -14.47 -14.43 0.14
C GLU A 245 -13.04 -14.95 0.25
N GLU A 246 -12.19 -14.32 1.07
CA GLU A 246 -10.82 -14.80 1.30
C GLU A 246 -10.80 -16.08 2.14
N LYS A 247 -11.55 -16.13 3.26
CA LYS A 247 -11.73 -17.39 4.00
C LYS A 247 -12.31 -18.50 3.11
N GLY A 248 -13.26 -18.18 2.23
CA GLY A 248 -13.85 -19.10 1.27
C GLY A 248 -12.86 -19.60 0.22
N LYS A 249 -11.92 -18.76 -0.22
CA LYS A 249 -10.82 -19.17 -1.09
C LYS A 249 -9.83 -20.06 -0.37
N GLU A 250 -9.39 -19.71 0.84
CA GLU A 250 -8.49 -20.54 1.65
C GLU A 250 -9.12 -21.89 1.98
N ILE A 251 -10.40 -21.91 2.38
CA ILE A 251 -11.18 -23.13 2.59
C ILE A 251 -11.31 -23.92 1.29
N GLY A 252 -11.59 -23.26 0.16
CA GLY A 252 -11.71 -23.88 -1.15
C GLY A 252 -10.40 -24.52 -1.63
N GLU A 253 -9.27 -23.84 -1.43
CA GLU A 253 -7.93 -24.36 -1.71
C GLU A 253 -7.61 -25.54 -0.79
N ALA A 254 -7.83 -25.41 0.52
CA ALA A 254 -7.61 -26.51 1.47
C ALA A 254 -8.48 -27.74 1.14
N ILE A 255 -9.75 -27.55 0.76
CA ILE A 255 -10.63 -28.62 0.29
C ILE A 255 -10.10 -29.23 -1.02
N GLY A 256 -9.61 -28.40 -1.94
CA GLY A 256 -8.99 -28.83 -3.20
C GLY A 256 -7.76 -29.71 -2.95
N VAL A 257 -6.84 -29.26 -2.10
CA VAL A 257 -5.64 -30.00 -1.71
C VAL A 257 -6.02 -31.33 -1.03
N LYS A 258 -6.96 -31.33 -0.07
CA LYS A 258 -7.45 -32.56 0.56
C LYS A 258 -8.09 -33.53 -0.44
N LYS A 259 -8.88 -33.06 -1.40
CA LYS A 259 -9.45 -33.90 -2.46
C LYS A 259 -8.37 -34.55 -3.33
N VAL A 260 -7.33 -33.79 -3.69
CA VAL A 260 -6.19 -34.31 -4.47
C VAL A 260 -5.44 -35.38 -3.66
N ALA A 261 -5.17 -35.13 -2.37
CA ALA A 261 -4.54 -36.10 -1.48
C ALA A 261 -5.35 -37.40 -1.36
N ILE A 262 -6.66 -37.31 -1.20
CA ILE A 262 -7.57 -38.47 -1.15
C ILE A 262 -7.53 -39.29 -2.44
N GLU A 263 -7.58 -38.64 -3.61
CA GLU A 263 -7.51 -39.34 -4.90
C GLU A 263 -6.14 -39.98 -5.15
N MET A 264 -5.05 -39.39 -4.65
CA MET A 264 -3.71 -39.99 -4.68
C MET A 264 -3.60 -41.20 -3.75
N LEU A 265 -4.18 -41.12 -2.53
CA LEU A 265 -4.27 -42.26 -1.61
C LEU A 265 -5.03 -43.45 -2.22
N LYS A 266 -6.19 -43.20 -2.84
CA LYS A 266 -6.97 -44.24 -3.53
C LYS A 266 -6.20 -44.89 -4.70
N LYS A 267 -5.32 -44.14 -5.35
CA LYS A 267 -4.44 -44.64 -6.43
C LYS A 267 -3.17 -45.32 -5.92
N GLY A 268 -2.99 -45.44 -4.61
CA GLY A 268 -1.87 -46.13 -3.98
C GLY A 268 -0.58 -45.33 -3.91
N SER A 269 -0.63 -43.99 -4.03
CA SER A 269 0.54 -43.14 -3.81
C SER A 269 1.04 -43.22 -2.36
N SER A 270 2.36 -43.11 -2.16
CA SER A 270 2.95 -43.11 -0.82
C SER A 270 2.64 -41.80 -0.08
N ILE A 271 2.57 -41.89 1.25
CA ILE A 271 2.28 -40.73 2.11
C ILE A 271 3.35 -39.65 1.95
N ASP A 272 4.63 -40.04 1.86
CA ASP A 272 5.75 -39.10 1.67
C ASP A 272 5.64 -38.33 0.34
N PHE A 273 5.23 -39.01 -0.74
CA PHE A 273 5.02 -38.38 -2.04
C PHE A 273 3.82 -37.42 -2.03
N ILE A 274 2.75 -37.78 -1.32
CA ILE A 274 1.59 -36.90 -1.16
C ILE A 274 1.98 -35.66 -0.35
N ALA A 275 2.73 -35.81 0.75
CA ALA A 275 3.22 -34.70 1.56
C ALA A 275 4.12 -33.75 0.75
N GLU A 276 4.98 -34.29 -0.12
CA GLU A 276 5.85 -33.49 -0.99
C GLU A 276 5.05 -32.68 -2.03
N VAL A 277 4.04 -33.29 -2.65
CA VAL A 277 3.26 -32.68 -3.74
C VAL A 277 2.19 -31.71 -3.22
N THR A 278 1.58 -32.01 -2.08
CA THR A 278 0.46 -31.24 -1.51
C THR A 278 0.89 -30.28 -0.40
N HIS A 279 2.14 -30.42 0.09
CA HIS A 279 2.67 -29.73 1.26
C HIS A 279 1.82 -29.91 2.53
N MET A 280 1.01 -30.98 2.58
CA MET A 280 0.24 -31.34 3.77
C MET A 280 1.11 -32.03 4.82
N ASP A 281 0.71 -31.89 6.08
CA ASP A 281 1.36 -32.59 7.18
C ASP A 281 1.15 -34.12 7.06
N ILE A 282 2.18 -34.89 7.37
CA ILE A 282 2.17 -36.35 7.25
C ILE A 282 1.11 -36.97 8.17
N GLU A 283 0.88 -36.40 9.36
CA GLU A 283 -0.14 -36.90 10.29
C GLU A 283 -1.56 -36.64 9.75
N GLU A 284 -1.80 -35.49 9.12
CA GLU A 284 -3.09 -35.21 8.44
C GLU A 284 -3.36 -36.19 7.29
N ILE A 285 -2.33 -36.57 6.52
CA ILE A 285 -2.48 -37.54 5.41
C ILE A 285 -2.75 -38.95 5.95
N LYS A 286 -2.15 -39.33 7.09
CA LYS A 286 -2.44 -40.62 7.76
C LYS A 286 -3.88 -40.68 8.25
N GLU A 287 -4.37 -39.63 8.90
CA GLU A 287 -5.77 -39.54 9.32
C GLU A 287 -6.74 -39.66 8.13
N LEU A 288 -6.43 -39.00 7.01
CA LEU A 288 -7.23 -39.12 5.78
C LEU A 288 -7.23 -40.55 5.23
N LYS A 289 -6.12 -41.29 5.36
CA LYS A 289 -6.01 -42.68 4.91
C LYS A 289 -6.80 -43.63 5.80
N GLU A 290 -6.88 -43.39 7.11
CA GLU A 290 -7.67 -44.20 8.04
C GLU A 290 -9.20 -44.02 7.83
N GLN A 291 -9.60 -42.91 7.23
CA GLN A 291 -11.00 -42.59 6.92
C GLN A 291 -11.46 -43.07 5.52
N LEU A 292 -10.57 -43.65 4.72
CA LEU A 292 -10.81 -44.17 3.36
C LEU A 292 -10.99 -45.68 3.33
#